data_AF-A0A4R4REN4-F1
#
_entry.id   AF-A0A4R4REN4-F1
#
_cell.length_a   1.000
_cell.length_b   1.000
_cell.length_c   1.000
_cell.angle_alpha   90.00
_cell.angle_beta   90.00
_cell.angle_gamma   90.00
#
_symmetry.space_group_name_H-M   'P 1'
#
loop_
_entity.id
_entity.type
_entity.pdbx_description
1 polymer ?
#
loop_
_entity_poly.entity_id
_entity_poly.type
_entity_poly.pdbx_seq_one_letter_code
_entity_poly.pdbx_strand_id
1 'polypeptide(L)'
;MTATDDRDLPALHARLAEILGKTVEEVEAMTREDIIEATARISFQGTGLEIANRFEAADDIHLMDEGPREQAARITERLTALHDREPLYPVTLQKVTADLFGFGRAQVHFVTQDGDDDGRPDAQYFLLSELAEPLGIPLHKAHEWAQREDVDALRAQRERDEERGFLGWDFMNDVIDLGVWLTVPDPEARPDADGKRWSTAGEWLVSDRRLLSLMTASPWSHEWFENSRPLFAHAMLASGLAAKLEDVPTYRTDDGEAVPTGDTLGDHIREDAAQMSVQEAVRRAMRGLDLGGE
;
A
#
# COMPACT_ATOMS: atom_id res chain seq x y z
N MET A 1 -11.05 11.11 -15.49
CA MET A 1 -12.02 10.09 -15.91
C MET A 1 -12.26 10.18 -17.41
N THR A 2 -11.51 9.42 -18.20
CA THR A 2 -11.93 9.10 -19.57
C THR A 2 -13.00 8.04 -19.45
N ALA A 3 -14.18 8.31 -20.02
CA ALA A 3 -15.25 7.34 -20.17
C ALA A 3 -14.66 6.04 -20.73
N THR A 4 -14.99 4.91 -20.09
CA THR A 4 -14.78 3.59 -20.66
C THR A 4 -15.42 3.61 -22.05
N ASP A 5 -14.62 3.56 -23.11
CA ASP A 5 -15.10 3.61 -24.49
C ASP A 5 -16.09 2.45 -24.67
N ASP A 6 -17.33 2.73 -25.07
CA ASP A 6 -18.46 1.76 -25.20
C ASP A 6 -18.12 0.55 -26.11
N ARG A 7 -16.95 0.55 -26.75
CA ARG A 7 -16.43 -0.49 -27.64
C ARG A 7 -15.93 -1.73 -26.92
N ASP A 8 -15.62 -1.66 -25.62
CA ASP A 8 -15.09 -2.80 -24.85
C ASP A 8 -16.16 -3.55 -24.03
N LEU A 9 -17.38 -3.02 -23.95
CA LEU A 9 -18.51 -3.62 -23.21
C LEU A 9 -18.87 -5.05 -23.67
N PRO A 10 -18.96 -5.35 -24.98
CA PRO A 10 -19.26 -6.71 -25.44
C PRO A 10 -18.15 -7.72 -25.10
N ALA A 11 -16.89 -7.29 -25.14
CA ALA A 11 -15.75 -8.13 -24.77
C ALA A 11 -15.72 -8.39 -23.25
N LEU A 12 -16.07 -7.37 -22.45
CA LEU A 12 -16.26 -7.49 -21.02
C LEU A 12 -17.40 -8.46 -20.69
N HIS A 13 -18.58 -8.32 -21.30
CA HIS A 13 -19.71 -9.21 -21.06
C HIS A 13 -19.43 -10.66 -21.49
N ALA A 14 -18.74 -10.87 -22.60
CA ALA A 14 -18.33 -12.22 -23.03
C ALA A 14 -17.38 -12.88 -22.02
N ARG A 15 -16.41 -12.11 -21.51
CA ARG A 15 -15.47 -12.59 -20.51
C ARG A 15 -16.15 -12.83 -19.16
N LEU A 16 -17.05 -11.95 -18.74
CA LEU A 16 -17.86 -12.14 -17.53
C LEU A 16 -18.80 -13.34 -17.65
N ALA A 17 -19.41 -13.57 -18.81
CA ALA A 17 -20.27 -14.72 -19.06
C ALA A 17 -19.50 -16.04 -18.91
N GLU A 18 -18.29 -16.11 -19.48
CA GLU A 18 -17.37 -17.24 -19.31
C GLU A 18 -17.02 -17.47 -17.84
N ILE A 19 -16.63 -16.40 -17.14
CA ILE A 19 -16.20 -16.47 -15.74
C ILE A 19 -17.37 -16.84 -14.81
N LEU A 20 -18.57 -16.29 -15.05
CA LEU A 20 -19.76 -16.50 -14.22
C LEU A 20 -20.52 -17.79 -14.55
N GLY A 21 -20.16 -18.48 -15.62
CA GLY A 21 -20.92 -19.63 -16.13
C GLY A 21 -22.34 -19.26 -16.59
N LYS A 22 -22.51 -18.03 -17.09
CA LYS A 22 -23.77 -17.45 -17.59
C LYS A 22 -23.72 -17.23 -19.10
N THR A 23 -24.85 -16.97 -19.74
CA THR A 23 -24.84 -16.47 -21.12
C THR A 23 -24.51 -14.99 -21.15
N VAL A 24 -24.08 -14.48 -22.31
CA VAL A 24 -23.85 -13.05 -22.52
C VAL A 24 -25.14 -12.26 -22.26
N GLU A 25 -26.31 -12.77 -22.69
CA GLU A 25 -27.59 -12.10 -22.42
C GLU A 25 -27.94 -12.06 -20.93
N GLU A 26 -27.59 -13.10 -20.17
CA GLU A 26 -27.79 -13.12 -18.72
C GLU A 26 -26.89 -12.11 -18.00
N VAL A 27 -25.66 -11.87 -18.49
CA VAL A 27 -24.76 -10.84 -17.96
C VAL A 27 -25.21 -9.44 -18.38
N GLU A 28 -25.68 -9.26 -19.61
CA GLU A 28 -26.24 -7.98 -20.08
C GLU A 28 -27.49 -7.54 -19.29
N ALA A 29 -28.24 -8.50 -18.74
CA ALA A 29 -29.40 -8.25 -17.90
C ALA A 29 -29.06 -7.99 -16.41
N MET A 30 -27.80 -8.21 -15.99
CA MET A 30 -27.36 -7.93 -14.62
C MET A 30 -27.25 -6.43 -14.37
N THR A 31 -27.52 -5.99 -13.15
CA THR A 31 -27.24 -4.60 -12.78
C THR A 31 -25.73 -4.37 -12.73
N ARG A 32 -25.31 -3.10 -12.81
CA ARG A 32 -23.89 -2.75 -12.65
C ARG A 32 -23.34 -3.27 -11.32
N GLU A 33 -24.12 -3.16 -10.23
CA GLU A 33 -23.78 -3.68 -8.90
C GLU A 33 -23.61 -5.20 -8.90
N ASP A 34 -24.54 -5.95 -9.51
CA ASP A 34 -24.44 -7.40 -9.62
C ASP A 34 -23.19 -7.85 -10.39
N ILE A 35 -22.82 -7.10 -11.45
CA ILE A 35 -21.61 -7.36 -12.23
C ILE A 35 -20.36 -7.09 -11.39
N ILE A 36 -20.32 -5.99 -10.64
CA ILE A 36 -19.21 -5.63 -9.75
C ILE A 36 -19.02 -6.72 -8.70
N GLU A 37 -20.09 -7.06 -7.97
CA GLU A 37 -20.08 -8.05 -6.90
C GLU A 37 -19.57 -9.40 -7.41
N ALA A 38 -20.07 -9.84 -8.55
CA ALA A 38 -19.68 -11.12 -9.11
C ALA A 38 -18.22 -11.09 -9.60
N THR A 39 -17.78 -10.01 -10.25
CA THR A 39 -16.39 -9.83 -10.69
C THR A 39 -15.43 -9.79 -9.51
N ALA A 40 -15.80 -9.11 -8.41
CA ALA A 40 -15.01 -9.05 -7.18
C ALA A 40 -14.79 -10.46 -6.60
N ARG A 41 -15.86 -11.25 -6.45
CA ARG A 41 -15.78 -12.63 -5.92
C ARG A 41 -14.86 -13.55 -6.73
N ILE A 42 -14.94 -13.48 -8.06
CA ILE A 42 -14.03 -14.23 -8.93
C ILE A 42 -12.60 -13.75 -8.75
N SER A 43 -12.40 -12.44 -8.70
CA SER A 43 -11.06 -11.85 -8.56
C SER A 43 -10.43 -12.25 -7.23
N PHE A 44 -11.21 -12.32 -6.15
CA PHE A 44 -10.73 -12.81 -4.85
C PHE A 44 -10.22 -14.25 -4.92
N GLN A 45 -10.94 -15.13 -5.61
CA GLN A 45 -10.50 -16.52 -5.84
C GLN A 45 -9.24 -16.57 -6.71
N GLY A 46 -9.19 -15.75 -7.77
CA GLY A 46 -8.03 -15.63 -8.65
C GLY A 46 -6.78 -15.16 -7.90
N THR A 47 -6.88 -14.07 -7.15
CA THR A 47 -5.82 -13.52 -6.30
C THR A 47 -5.37 -14.53 -5.24
N GLY A 48 -6.32 -15.23 -4.60
CA GLY A 48 -5.99 -16.28 -3.63
C GLY A 48 -5.16 -17.40 -4.23
N LEU A 49 -5.51 -17.87 -5.44
CA LEU A 49 -4.74 -18.89 -6.15
C LEU A 49 -3.39 -18.35 -6.65
N GLU A 50 -3.33 -17.11 -7.11
CA GLU A 50 -2.09 -16.47 -7.55
C GLU A 50 -1.06 -16.39 -6.40
N ILE A 51 -1.50 -15.90 -5.24
CA ILE A 51 -0.67 -15.82 -4.02
C ILE A 51 -0.18 -17.22 -3.62
N ALA A 52 -1.10 -18.19 -3.54
CA ALA A 52 -0.77 -19.54 -3.12
C ALA A 52 0.24 -20.22 -4.07
N ASN A 53 0.05 -20.08 -5.39
CA ASN A 53 0.96 -20.64 -6.39
C ASN A 53 2.32 -19.93 -6.38
N ARG A 54 2.35 -18.60 -6.15
CA ARG A 54 3.60 -17.83 -6.08
C ARG A 54 4.51 -18.36 -4.97
N PHE A 55 3.96 -18.63 -3.80
CA PHE A 55 4.74 -19.12 -2.66
C PHE A 55 5.05 -20.61 -2.73
N GLU A 56 4.19 -21.44 -3.32
CA GLU A 56 4.50 -22.84 -3.59
C GLU A 56 5.68 -22.99 -4.57
N ALA A 57 5.78 -22.10 -5.56
CA ALA A 57 6.82 -22.13 -6.58
C ALA A 57 8.14 -21.45 -6.15
N ALA A 58 8.19 -20.76 -5.01
CA ALA A 58 9.35 -20.01 -4.56
C ALA A 58 10.33 -20.90 -3.81
N ASP A 59 11.61 -20.90 -4.25
CA ASP A 59 12.68 -21.59 -3.54
C ASP A 59 12.83 -21.06 -2.10
N ASP A 60 12.98 -21.97 -1.15
CA ASP A 60 13.15 -21.70 0.28
C ASP A 60 12.00 -20.91 0.96
N ILE A 61 10.81 -20.83 0.35
CA ILE A 61 9.59 -20.37 1.02
C ILE A 61 8.69 -21.58 1.30
N HIS A 62 8.22 -21.70 2.54
CA HIS A 62 7.38 -22.82 2.94
C HIS A 62 6.07 -22.35 3.55
N LEU A 63 4.95 -22.91 3.06
CA LEU A 63 3.63 -22.73 3.64
C LEU A 63 3.56 -23.47 4.99
N MET A 64 3.11 -22.80 6.06
CA MET A 64 3.24 -23.36 7.42
C MET A 64 2.25 -24.47 7.75
N ASP A 65 1.00 -24.41 7.26
CA ASP A 65 -0.07 -25.28 7.79
C ASP A 65 -1.02 -25.88 6.73
N GLU A 66 -1.06 -25.33 5.51
CA GLU A 66 -2.13 -25.58 4.55
C GLU A 66 -1.63 -25.61 3.11
N GLY A 67 -2.29 -26.41 2.25
CA GLY A 67 -2.00 -26.45 0.82
C GLY A 67 -2.55 -25.23 0.09
N PRO A 68 -2.19 -25.07 -1.21
CA PRO A 68 -2.56 -23.89 -1.98
C PRO A 68 -4.07 -23.61 -2.06
N ARG A 69 -4.90 -24.65 -2.05
CA ARG A 69 -6.37 -24.53 -2.16
C ARG A 69 -6.99 -23.99 -0.88
N GLU A 70 -6.57 -24.51 0.26
CA GLU A 70 -7.03 -24.07 1.58
C GLU A 70 -6.62 -22.61 1.84
N GLN A 71 -5.40 -22.24 1.43
CA GLN A 71 -4.96 -20.84 1.48
C GLN A 71 -5.76 -19.93 0.57
N ALA A 72 -5.99 -20.32 -0.68
CA ALA A 72 -6.80 -19.54 -1.61
C ALA A 72 -8.23 -19.31 -1.07
N ALA A 73 -8.83 -20.32 -0.44
CA ALA A 73 -10.14 -20.19 0.20
C ALA A 73 -10.12 -19.19 1.37
N ARG A 74 -9.09 -19.24 2.22
CA ARG A 74 -8.90 -18.31 3.34
C ARG A 74 -8.70 -16.88 2.87
N ILE A 75 -7.86 -16.66 1.86
CA ILE A 75 -7.66 -15.34 1.25
C ILE A 75 -8.98 -14.81 0.68
N THR A 76 -9.73 -15.67 -0.02
CA THR A 76 -11.05 -15.31 -0.57
C THR A 76 -12.01 -14.88 0.53
N GLU A 77 -12.05 -15.60 1.65
CA GLU A 77 -12.89 -15.26 2.81
C GLU A 77 -12.48 -13.89 3.40
N ARG A 78 -11.18 -13.63 3.55
CA ARG A 78 -10.67 -12.34 4.06
C ARG A 78 -11.01 -11.17 3.14
N LEU A 79 -10.83 -11.32 1.83
CA LEU A 79 -11.17 -10.30 0.85
C LEU A 79 -12.68 -10.06 0.78
N THR A 80 -13.49 -11.12 0.89
CA THR A 80 -14.97 -11.00 0.95
C THR A 80 -15.38 -10.22 2.19
N ALA A 81 -14.81 -10.55 3.36
CA ALA A 81 -15.12 -9.86 4.60
C ALA A 81 -14.70 -8.37 4.60
N LEU A 82 -13.65 -8.02 3.85
CA LEU A 82 -13.26 -6.63 3.62
C LEU A 82 -14.23 -5.94 2.65
N HIS A 83 -14.58 -6.60 1.53
CA HIS A 83 -15.51 -6.08 0.52
C HIS A 83 -16.88 -5.73 1.11
N ASP A 84 -17.39 -6.56 2.03
CA ASP A 84 -18.65 -6.31 2.75
C ASP A 84 -18.63 -5.01 3.59
N ARG A 85 -17.44 -4.50 3.94
CA ARG A 85 -17.25 -3.29 4.75
C ARG A 85 -16.83 -2.09 3.92
N GLU A 86 -16.01 -2.34 2.91
CA GLU A 86 -15.36 -1.38 2.04
C GLU A 86 -15.35 -1.98 0.62
N PRO A 87 -16.26 -1.56 -0.27
CA PRO A 87 -16.40 -2.16 -1.60
C PRO A 87 -15.10 -2.12 -2.41
N LEU A 88 -14.53 -3.31 -2.62
CA LEU A 88 -13.32 -3.52 -3.43
C LEU A 88 -13.68 -3.80 -4.89
N TYR A 89 -13.09 -3.03 -5.78
CA TYR A 89 -13.25 -3.17 -7.23
C TYR A 89 -11.95 -3.72 -7.82
N PRO A 90 -11.99 -4.90 -8.44
CA PRO A 90 -10.79 -5.53 -8.95
C PRO A 90 -10.31 -4.84 -10.23
N VAL A 91 -9.00 -4.58 -10.32
CA VAL A 91 -8.38 -3.93 -11.48
C VAL A 91 -8.08 -4.96 -12.57
N THR A 92 -9.12 -5.65 -13.02
CA THR A 92 -9.03 -6.91 -13.79
C THR A 92 -8.77 -6.75 -15.29
N LEU A 93 -8.88 -5.54 -15.83
CA LEU A 93 -8.89 -5.34 -17.30
C LEU A 93 -7.63 -4.66 -17.84
N GLN A 94 -6.83 -4.02 -16.99
CA GLN A 94 -5.57 -3.40 -17.35
C GLN A 94 -4.60 -3.68 -16.22
N LYS A 95 -3.39 -4.18 -16.50
CA LYS A 95 -2.33 -4.31 -15.48
C LYS A 95 -1.95 -2.90 -15.02
N VAL A 96 -2.69 -2.36 -14.06
CA VAL A 96 -2.41 -1.07 -13.47
C VAL A 96 -1.28 -1.28 -12.48
N THR A 97 -0.21 -0.51 -12.67
CA THR A 97 0.92 -0.49 -11.76
C THR A 97 1.07 0.93 -11.22
N ALA A 98 1.37 1.04 -9.93
CA ALA A 98 1.72 2.31 -9.31
C ALA A 98 3.25 2.44 -9.22
N ASP A 99 3.73 3.66 -9.41
CA ASP A 99 5.15 3.99 -9.24
C ASP A 99 5.45 4.20 -7.75
N LEU A 100 6.47 3.51 -7.23
CA LEU A 100 6.88 3.58 -5.83
C LEU A 100 7.93 4.68 -5.64
N PHE A 101 7.58 5.91 -6.00
CA PHE A 101 8.45 7.10 -5.89
C PHE A 101 9.80 6.95 -6.63
N GLY A 102 9.78 6.25 -7.76
CA GLY A 102 10.95 5.92 -8.58
C GLY A 102 11.77 4.72 -8.09
N PHE A 103 11.42 4.10 -6.96
CA PHE A 103 12.13 2.91 -6.43
C PHE A 103 11.62 1.59 -7.03
N GLY A 104 10.65 1.65 -7.93
CA GLY A 104 10.11 0.51 -8.63
C GLY A 104 8.62 0.66 -8.88
N ARG A 105 7.95 -0.45 -9.21
CA ARG A 105 6.51 -0.48 -9.47
C ARG A 105 5.87 -1.69 -8.83
N ALA A 106 4.66 -1.52 -8.35
CA ALA A 106 3.83 -2.61 -7.82
C ALA A 106 2.48 -2.64 -8.53
N GLN A 107 1.88 -3.82 -8.62
CA GLN A 107 0.58 -4.01 -9.24
C GLN A 107 -0.54 -3.60 -8.28
N VAL A 108 -1.50 -2.82 -8.78
CA VAL A 108 -2.74 -2.54 -8.08
C VAL A 108 -3.70 -3.70 -8.32
N HIS A 109 -4.15 -4.34 -7.25
CA HIS A 109 -5.08 -5.47 -7.33
C HIS A 109 -6.53 -5.01 -7.22
N PHE A 110 -6.80 -4.11 -6.26
CA PHE A 110 -8.13 -3.57 -6.02
C PHE A 110 -8.07 -2.06 -5.88
N VAL A 111 -9.17 -1.41 -6.19
CA VAL A 111 -9.43 -0.02 -5.84
C VAL A 111 -10.74 0.06 -5.08
N THR A 112 -10.89 1.02 -4.18
CA THR A 112 -12.22 1.41 -3.74
C THR A 112 -12.78 2.41 -4.73
N GLN A 113 -14.06 2.28 -5.05
CA GLN A 113 -14.78 3.21 -5.90
C GLN A 113 -15.97 3.70 -5.11
N ASP A 114 -15.65 4.50 -4.10
CA ASP A 114 -16.57 5.26 -3.28
C ASP A 114 -15.80 6.49 -2.81
N GLY A 115 -15.71 7.48 -3.70
CA GLY A 115 -15.77 8.86 -3.25
C GLY A 115 -17.14 9.04 -2.60
N ASP A 116 -17.26 8.59 -1.35
CA ASP A 116 -18.47 8.75 -0.56
C ASP A 116 -18.91 10.22 -0.59
N ASP A 117 -20.18 10.47 -0.32
CA ASP A 117 -20.71 11.80 0.01
C ASP A 117 -19.92 12.50 1.15
N ASP A 118 -19.03 11.77 1.85
CA ASP A 118 -18.08 12.22 2.89
C ASP A 118 -16.65 12.58 2.38
N GLY A 119 -16.37 12.46 1.08
CA GLY A 119 -15.15 12.98 0.44
C GLY A 119 -13.85 12.21 0.69
N ARG A 120 -13.91 10.90 1.04
CA ARG A 120 -12.70 10.07 1.11
C ARG A 120 -12.16 9.79 -0.31
N PRO A 121 -10.85 9.92 -0.54
CA PRO A 121 -10.27 9.58 -1.83
C PRO A 121 -10.25 8.05 -2.02
N ASP A 122 -10.51 7.61 -3.26
CA ASP A 122 -10.33 6.22 -3.71
C ASP A 122 -8.98 5.67 -3.21
N ALA A 123 -8.99 4.50 -2.59
CA ALA A 123 -7.79 3.80 -2.14
C ALA A 123 -7.38 2.75 -3.16
N GLN A 124 -6.08 2.61 -3.40
CA GLN A 124 -5.51 1.55 -4.23
C GLN A 124 -4.88 0.49 -3.33
N TYR A 125 -5.13 -0.78 -3.61
CA TYR A 125 -4.66 -1.90 -2.79
C TYR A 125 -3.65 -2.76 -3.54
N PHE A 126 -2.59 -3.10 -2.82
CA PHE A 126 -1.44 -3.86 -3.29
C PHE A 126 -1.22 -5.09 -2.40
N LEU A 127 -0.54 -6.10 -2.93
CA LEU A 127 0.01 -7.18 -2.09
C LEU A 127 1.34 -6.73 -1.47
N LEU A 128 1.53 -7.00 -0.19
CA LEU A 128 2.74 -6.61 0.55
C LEU A 128 4.00 -7.19 -0.10
N SER A 129 3.98 -8.45 -0.52
CA SER A 129 5.13 -9.06 -1.20
C SER A 129 5.51 -8.37 -2.50
N GLU A 130 4.54 -7.81 -3.24
CA GLU A 130 4.77 -7.04 -4.47
C GLU A 130 5.24 -5.62 -4.23
N LEU A 131 4.93 -5.05 -3.05
CA LEU A 131 5.52 -3.79 -2.60
C LEU A 131 6.96 -3.99 -2.11
N ALA A 132 7.18 -5.05 -1.33
CA ALA A 132 8.45 -5.31 -0.66
C ALA A 132 9.59 -5.63 -1.66
N GLU A 133 9.30 -6.41 -2.70
CA GLU A 133 10.27 -6.85 -3.71
C GLU A 133 10.98 -5.68 -4.43
N PRO A 134 10.29 -4.74 -5.10
CA PRO A 134 10.93 -3.59 -5.73
C PRO A 134 11.62 -2.66 -4.73
N LEU A 135 11.10 -2.57 -3.50
CA LEU A 135 11.72 -1.77 -2.44
C LEU A 135 12.91 -2.45 -1.77
N GLY A 136 13.25 -3.69 -2.16
CA GLY A 136 14.36 -4.45 -1.57
C GLY A 136 14.15 -4.78 -0.08
N ILE A 137 12.90 -4.80 0.38
CA ILE A 137 12.55 -5.13 1.77
C ILE A 137 12.40 -6.65 1.86
N PRO A 138 13.17 -7.36 2.71
CA PRO A 138 12.94 -8.77 2.95
C PRO A 138 11.53 -9.02 3.49
N LEU A 139 10.85 -10.06 3.00
CA LEU A 139 9.42 -10.28 3.28
C LEU A 139 9.11 -10.40 4.80
N HIS A 140 10.00 -10.99 5.60
CA HIS A 140 9.84 -11.03 7.06
C HIS A 140 9.85 -9.63 7.69
N LYS A 141 10.70 -8.70 7.22
CA LYS A 141 10.72 -7.31 7.71
C LYS A 141 9.51 -6.52 7.25
N ALA A 142 9.06 -6.75 6.02
CA ALA A 142 7.81 -6.19 5.50
C ALA A 142 6.61 -6.67 6.33
N HIS A 143 6.57 -7.96 6.67
CA HIS A 143 5.56 -8.55 7.54
C HIS A 143 5.56 -7.94 8.94
N GLU A 144 6.72 -7.78 9.58
CA GLU A 144 6.85 -7.12 10.88
C GLU A 144 6.39 -5.65 10.85
N TRP A 145 6.60 -4.95 9.73
CA TRP A 145 6.01 -3.63 9.53
C TRP A 145 4.48 -3.70 9.46
N ALA A 146 3.92 -4.59 8.65
CA ALA A 146 2.46 -4.71 8.49
C ALA A 146 1.76 -5.08 9.81
N GLN A 147 2.35 -5.98 10.61
CA GLN A 147 1.85 -6.32 11.94
C GLN A 147 1.82 -5.12 12.89
N ARG A 148 2.83 -4.24 12.83
CA ARG A 148 2.86 -3.03 13.65
C ARG A 148 1.78 -2.04 13.23
N GLU A 149 1.62 -1.82 11.92
CA GLU A 149 0.57 -0.96 11.38
C GLU A 149 -0.83 -1.47 11.74
N ASP A 150 -1.09 -2.78 11.65
CA ASP A 150 -2.37 -3.39 12.04
C ASP A 150 -2.68 -3.20 13.54
N VAL A 151 -1.67 -3.40 14.40
CA VAL A 151 -1.82 -3.16 15.85
C VAL A 151 -2.10 -1.69 16.16
N ASP A 152 -1.43 -0.76 15.47
CA ASP A 152 -1.65 0.67 15.66
C ASP A 152 -3.00 1.12 15.10
N ALA A 153 -3.44 0.56 13.97
CA ALA A 153 -4.79 0.75 13.43
C ALA A 153 -5.88 0.26 14.40
N LEU A 154 -5.69 -0.91 15.01
CA LEU A 154 -6.59 -1.43 16.04
C LEU A 154 -6.68 -0.52 17.27
N ARG A 155 -5.56 0.08 17.69
CA ARG A 155 -5.53 1.07 18.79
C ARG A 155 -6.29 2.33 18.41
N ALA A 156 -5.99 2.92 17.25
CA ALA A 156 -6.66 4.12 16.77
C ALA A 156 -8.17 3.90 16.56
N GLN A 157 -8.57 2.72 16.09
CA GLN A 157 -9.97 2.38 15.93
C GLN A 157 -10.70 2.29 17.28
N ARG A 158 -10.08 1.68 18.29
CA ARG A 158 -10.65 1.63 19.65
C ARG A 158 -10.84 3.02 20.24
N GLU A 159 -9.85 3.89 20.13
CA GLU A 159 -9.94 5.27 20.62
C GLU A 159 -11.12 6.01 19.96
N ARG A 160 -11.27 5.86 18.64
CA ARG A 160 -12.37 6.49 17.88
C ARG A 160 -13.74 5.90 18.19
N ASP A 161 -13.82 4.59 18.42
CA ASP A 161 -15.05 3.91 18.81
C ASP A 161 -15.50 4.33 20.22
N GLU A 162 -14.55 4.53 21.15
CA GLU A 162 -14.82 5.05 22.49
C GLU A 162 -15.34 6.50 22.45
N GLU A 163 -14.76 7.35 21.59
CA GLU A 163 -15.22 8.73 21.41
C GLU A 163 -16.64 8.81 20.80
N ARG A 164 -16.95 7.92 19.87
CA ARG A 164 -18.23 7.91 19.14
C ARG A 164 -19.34 7.14 19.85
N GLY A 165 -18.98 6.18 20.70
CA GLY A 165 -19.92 5.28 21.39
C GLY A 165 -20.48 4.16 20.50
N PHE A 166 -19.92 3.92 19.31
CA PHE A 166 -20.28 2.83 18.41
C PHE A 166 -19.03 2.28 17.69
N LEU A 167 -19.10 1.02 17.28
CA LEU A 167 -17.98 0.31 16.62
C LEU A 167 -17.84 0.72 15.14
N GLY A 168 -16.60 0.93 14.70
CA GLY A 168 -16.25 1.28 13.32
C GLY A 168 -15.00 0.54 12.80
N TRP A 169 -14.63 0.83 11.54
CA TRP A 169 -13.52 0.17 10.84
C TRP A 169 -12.62 1.13 10.07
N ASP A 170 -12.75 2.43 10.31
CA ASP A 170 -12.08 3.53 9.60
C ASP A 170 -10.56 3.31 9.41
N PHE A 171 -9.86 2.82 10.43
CA PHE A 171 -8.41 2.62 10.38
C PHE A 171 -7.98 1.20 10.02
N MET A 172 -8.89 0.22 10.13
CA MET A 172 -8.59 -1.20 9.92
C MET A 172 -8.59 -1.61 8.44
N ASN A 173 -8.85 -0.67 7.53
CA ASN A 173 -8.96 -0.93 6.10
C ASN A 173 -7.64 -0.69 5.34
N ASP A 174 -6.57 -0.20 5.98
CA ASP A 174 -5.36 0.18 5.24
C ASP A 174 -4.28 -0.92 5.16
N VAL A 175 -4.22 -1.82 6.15
CA VAL A 175 -3.27 -2.95 6.21
C VAL A 175 -4.02 -4.17 6.73
N ILE A 176 -4.37 -5.11 5.85
CA ILE A 176 -5.25 -6.24 6.15
C ILE A 176 -4.49 -7.56 6.05
N ASP A 177 -4.50 -8.35 7.12
CA ASP A 177 -3.96 -9.71 7.13
C ASP A 177 -4.82 -10.63 6.24
N LEU A 178 -4.21 -11.21 5.20
CA LEU A 178 -4.87 -12.19 4.32
C LEU A 178 -4.87 -13.60 4.90
N GLY A 179 -4.25 -13.80 6.06
CA GLY A 179 -4.22 -15.06 6.79
C GLY A 179 -3.25 -16.08 6.21
N VAL A 180 -2.31 -15.65 5.37
CA VAL A 180 -1.25 -16.48 4.78
C VAL A 180 -0.04 -16.44 5.70
N TRP A 181 0.46 -17.61 6.09
CA TRP A 181 1.63 -17.74 6.96
C TRP A 181 2.71 -18.57 6.28
N LEU A 182 3.92 -18.01 6.28
CA LEU A 182 5.07 -18.48 5.55
C LEU A 182 6.26 -18.62 6.49
N THR A 183 7.10 -19.60 6.22
CA THR A 183 8.48 -19.65 6.71
C THR A 183 9.40 -19.20 5.59
N VAL A 184 10.21 -18.18 5.86
CA VAL A 184 11.13 -17.56 4.88
C VAL A 184 12.55 -17.48 5.43
N PRO A 185 13.58 -17.44 4.57
CA PRO A 185 14.95 -17.28 5.01
C PRO A 185 15.16 -15.92 5.66
N ASP A 186 15.89 -15.92 6.77
CA ASP A 186 16.28 -14.69 7.47
C ASP A 186 17.72 -14.84 8.01
N PRO A 187 18.70 -14.10 7.45
CA PRO A 187 20.08 -14.20 7.91
C PRO A 187 20.30 -13.71 9.35
N GLU A 188 19.39 -12.90 9.89
CA GLU A 188 19.45 -12.32 11.23
C GLU A 188 18.78 -13.23 12.29
N ALA A 189 17.88 -14.14 11.87
CA ALA A 189 17.19 -15.06 12.76
C ALA A 189 18.11 -16.07 13.44
N ARG A 190 17.69 -16.60 14.60
CA ARG A 190 18.42 -17.66 15.29
C ARG A 190 18.46 -18.94 14.42
N PRO A 191 19.60 -19.64 14.31
CA PRO A 191 19.66 -20.88 13.55
C PRO A 191 18.85 -21.99 14.22
N ASP A 192 18.22 -22.82 13.39
CA ASP A 192 17.58 -24.07 13.75
C ASP A 192 18.61 -25.18 14.02
N ALA A 193 18.13 -26.42 14.21
CA ALA A 193 18.98 -27.57 14.49
C ALA A 193 19.94 -27.91 13.33
N ASP A 194 19.59 -27.55 12.11
CA ASP A 194 20.37 -27.80 10.89
C ASP A 194 21.22 -26.57 10.48
N GLY A 195 21.24 -25.52 11.30
CA GLY A 195 21.99 -24.29 11.06
C GLY A 195 21.33 -23.32 10.09
N LYS A 196 20.13 -23.63 9.59
CA LYS A 196 19.35 -22.73 8.74
C LYS A 196 18.66 -21.67 9.60
N ARG A 197 18.46 -20.48 9.04
CA ARG A 197 17.88 -19.36 9.77
C ARG A 197 16.59 -18.93 9.09
N TRP A 198 15.52 -18.95 9.86
CA TRP A 198 14.16 -18.81 9.37
C TRP A 198 13.41 -17.79 10.20
N SER A 199 12.54 -17.04 9.53
CA SER A 199 11.57 -16.17 10.16
C SER A 199 10.18 -16.43 9.61
N THR A 200 9.19 -16.07 10.41
CA THR A 200 7.79 -16.08 9.98
C THR A 200 7.50 -14.85 9.13
N ALA A 201 6.76 -15.04 8.06
CA ALA A 201 6.21 -13.96 7.25
C ALA A 201 4.74 -14.25 6.91
N GLY A 202 4.05 -13.25 6.40
CA GLY A 202 2.69 -13.42 5.89
C GLY A 202 2.39 -12.47 4.76
N GLU A 203 1.27 -12.71 4.07
CA GLU A 203 0.79 -11.84 3.00
C GLU A 203 -0.32 -10.91 3.49
N TRP A 204 -0.24 -9.66 3.05
CA TRP A 204 -1.12 -8.58 3.49
C TRP A 204 -1.63 -7.80 2.29
N LEU A 205 -2.86 -7.30 2.41
CA LEU A 205 -3.37 -6.29 1.50
C LEU A 205 -3.08 -4.91 2.07
N VAL A 206 -2.43 -4.05 1.29
CA VAL A 206 -1.93 -2.73 1.74
C VAL A 206 -2.51 -1.63 0.86
N SER A 207 -3.12 -0.62 1.46
CA SER A 207 -3.59 0.59 0.78
C SER A 207 -2.43 1.53 0.43
N ASP A 208 -2.57 2.26 -0.68
CA ASP A 208 -1.70 3.38 -1.09
C ASP A 208 -1.48 4.43 0.01
N ARG A 209 -2.46 4.60 0.90
CA ARG A 209 -2.38 5.48 2.08
C ARG A 209 -1.21 5.13 3.02
N ARG A 210 -0.70 3.89 2.96
CA ARG A 210 0.39 3.40 3.81
C ARG A 210 1.74 3.32 3.10
N LEU A 211 1.80 3.66 1.81
CA LEU A 211 3.05 3.62 1.05
C LEU A 211 4.12 4.54 1.65
N LEU A 212 3.72 5.71 2.17
CA LEU A 212 4.66 6.61 2.85
C LEU A 212 5.27 5.93 4.09
N SER A 213 4.45 5.32 4.94
CA SER A 213 4.94 4.59 6.12
C SER A 213 5.88 3.45 5.69
N LEU A 214 5.50 2.67 4.68
CA LEU A 214 6.34 1.59 4.16
C LEU A 214 7.69 2.11 3.62
N MET A 215 7.69 3.24 2.90
CA MET A 215 8.93 3.87 2.41
C MET A 215 9.85 4.28 3.55
N THR A 216 9.31 4.80 4.66
CA THR A 216 10.11 5.14 5.85
C THR A 216 10.73 3.92 6.52
N ALA A 217 10.12 2.74 6.37
CA ALA A 217 10.64 1.47 6.86
C ALA A 217 11.57 0.77 5.84
N SER A 218 11.68 1.28 4.62
CA SER A 218 12.50 0.68 3.57
C SER A 218 14.00 0.99 3.75
N PRO A 219 14.90 0.16 3.17
CA PRO A 219 16.33 0.45 3.08
C PRO A 219 16.64 1.79 2.41
N TRP A 220 15.71 2.31 1.60
CA TRP A 220 15.83 3.52 0.81
C TRP A 220 15.24 4.75 1.47
N SER A 221 14.87 4.65 2.75
CA SER A 221 14.21 5.75 3.48
C SER A 221 15.02 7.04 3.43
N HIS A 222 16.35 6.98 3.58
CA HIS A 222 17.21 8.15 3.53
C HIS A 222 17.20 8.82 2.16
N GLU A 223 17.43 8.06 1.09
CA GLU A 223 17.42 8.56 -0.30
C GLU A 223 16.05 9.11 -0.68
N TRP A 224 14.97 8.42 -0.27
CA TRP A 224 13.61 8.88 -0.49
C TRP A 224 13.32 10.22 0.21
N PHE A 225 13.75 10.38 1.47
CA PHE A 225 13.63 11.65 2.19
C PHE A 225 14.42 12.77 1.51
N GLU A 226 15.68 12.52 1.10
CA GLU A 226 16.52 13.50 0.41
C GLU A 226 15.96 13.90 -0.96
N ASN A 227 15.30 12.97 -1.66
CA ASN A 227 14.61 13.24 -2.92
C ASN A 227 13.32 14.03 -2.72
N SER A 228 12.57 13.72 -1.66
CA SER A 228 11.23 14.27 -1.40
C SER A 228 11.24 15.57 -0.60
N ARG A 229 12.34 15.89 0.10
CA ARG A 229 12.46 17.07 0.97
C ARG A 229 12.03 18.38 0.28
N PRO A 230 12.48 18.71 -0.95
CA PRO A 230 12.01 19.92 -1.63
C PRO A 230 10.50 19.92 -1.90
N LEU A 231 9.92 18.76 -2.22
CA LEU A 231 8.48 18.62 -2.45
C LEU A 231 7.69 18.80 -1.14
N PHE A 232 8.19 18.25 -0.03
CA PHE A 232 7.61 18.48 1.29
C PHE A 232 7.67 19.97 1.69
N ALA A 233 8.79 20.66 1.42
CA ALA A 233 8.89 22.09 1.67
C ALA A 233 7.84 22.91 0.90
N HIS A 234 7.61 22.59 -0.39
CA HIS A 234 6.53 23.18 -1.18
C HIS A 234 5.14 22.91 -0.60
N ALA A 235 4.87 21.67 -0.15
CA ALA A 235 3.60 21.31 0.48
C ALA A 235 3.38 22.03 1.83
N MET A 236 4.43 22.14 2.65
CA MET A 236 4.41 22.86 3.92
C MET A 236 4.21 24.37 3.73
N LEU A 237 4.81 24.94 2.68
CA LEU A 237 4.60 26.34 2.32
C LEU A 237 3.14 26.57 1.86
N ALA A 238 2.63 25.71 0.97
CA ALA A 238 1.28 25.82 0.42
C ALA A 238 0.18 25.63 1.48
N SER A 239 0.41 24.78 2.48
CA SER A 239 -0.52 24.58 3.61
C SER A 239 -0.50 25.70 4.65
N GLY A 240 0.40 26.68 4.51
CA GLY A 240 0.61 27.75 5.48
C GLY A 240 1.35 27.30 6.75
N LEU A 241 1.90 26.08 6.77
CA LEU A 241 2.67 25.58 7.92
C LEU A 241 3.94 26.42 8.15
N ALA A 242 4.61 26.87 7.08
CA ALA A 242 5.79 27.73 7.19
C ALA A 242 5.51 29.02 7.98
N ALA A 243 4.31 29.61 7.83
CA ALA A 243 3.91 30.79 8.59
C ALA A 243 3.64 30.46 10.06
N LYS A 244 3.05 29.30 10.35
CA LYS A 244 2.83 28.85 11.73
C LYS A 244 4.14 28.52 12.47
N LEU A 245 5.23 28.28 11.73
CA LEU A 245 6.54 27.91 12.25
C LEU A 245 7.56 29.06 12.19
N GLU A 246 7.11 30.29 11.90
CA GLU A 246 7.99 31.46 11.78
C GLU A 246 8.62 31.91 13.10
N ASP A 247 8.04 31.51 14.23
CA ASP A 247 8.55 31.83 15.56
C ASP A 247 9.22 30.60 16.22
N VAL A 248 9.36 29.48 15.51
CA VAL A 248 9.97 28.26 16.07
C VAL A 248 11.47 28.27 15.79
N PRO A 249 12.33 28.57 16.79
CA PRO A 249 13.77 28.69 16.58
C PRO A 249 14.39 27.33 16.27
N THR A 250 15.37 27.33 15.37
CA THR A 250 16.23 26.17 15.14
C THR A 250 17.50 26.24 15.98
N TYR A 251 18.01 25.07 16.36
CA TYR A 251 19.22 24.91 17.16
C TYR A 251 20.18 23.96 16.47
N ARG A 252 21.47 24.25 16.58
CA ARG A 252 22.55 23.31 16.25
C ARG A 252 23.20 22.82 17.53
N THR A 253 23.80 21.64 17.48
CA THR A 253 24.58 21.12 18.61
C THR A 253 26.04 21.48 18.40
N ASP A 254 26.58 22.35 19.26
CA ASP A 254 28.02 22.67 19.34
C ASP A 254 28.53 22.17 20.69
N ASP A 255 29.52 21.27 20.70
CA ASP A 255 30.12 20.71 21.92
C ASP A 255 29.12 20.15 22.96
N GLY A 256 27.97 19.65 22.50
CA GLY A 256 26.91 19.09 23.35
C GLY A 256 25.94 20.12 23.91
N GLU A 257 26.10 21.40 23.57
CA GLU A 257 25.16 22.47 23.91
C GLU A 257 24.30 22.86 22.70
N ALA A 258 23.01 23.14 22.95
CA ALA A 258 22.09 23.61 21.94
C ALA A 258 22.27 25.12 21.72
N VAL A 259 22.82 25.49 20.57
CA VAL A 259 23.06 26.89 20.18
C VAL A 259 22.02 27.31 19.15
N PRO A 260 21.26 28.41 19.37
CA PRO A 260 20.32 28.93 18.37
C PRO A 260 21.04 29.25 17.05
N THR A 261 20.47 28.87 15.92
CA THR A 261 21.09 29.15 14.61
C THR A 261 20.89 30.59 14.15
N GLY A 262 19.86 31.27 14.68
CA GLY A 262 19.42 32.59 14.21
C GLY A 262 18.29 32.54 13.18
N ASP A 263 17.96 31.34 12.70
CA ASP A 263 16.86 31.07 11.76
C ASP A 263 15.70 30.36 12.48
N THR A 264 14.55 30.33 11.80
CA THR A 264 13.36 29.60 12.27
C THR A 264 13.05 28.41 11.37
N LEU A 265 12.28 27.45 11.86
CA LEU A 265 11.78 26.35 11.03
C LEU A 265 11.00 26.86 9.82
N GLY A 266 10.25 27.95 9.98
CA GLY A 266 9.58 28.63 8.87
C GLY A 266 10.55 29.14 7.80
N ASP A 267 11.72 29.65 8.20
CA ASP A 267 12.75 30.13 7.26
C ASP A 267 13.39 28.97 6.49
N HIS A 268 13.72 27.86 7.16
CA HIS A 268 14.24 26.65 6.50
C HIS A 268 13.26 26.10 5.46
N ILE A 269 11.96 26.06 5.76
CA ILE A 269 10.94 25.61 4.80
C ILE A 269 10.89 26.52 3.58
N ARG A 270 10.95 27.85 3.77
CA ARG A 270 10.95 28.81 2.66
C ARG A 270 12.21 28.71 1.82
N GLU A 271 13.36 28.54 2.45
CA GLU A 271 14.65 28.37 1.78
C GLU A 271 14.66 27.08 0.95
N ASP A 272 14.28 25.94 1.54
CA ASP A 272 14.22 24.65 0.84
C ASP A 272 13.26 24.69 -0.35
N ALA A 273 12.09 25.35 -0.20
CA ALA A 273 11.14 25.53 -1.31
C ALA A 273 11.68 26.46 -2.41
N ALA A 274 12.54 27.43 -2.08
CA ALA A 274 13.11 28.38 -3.03
C ALA A 274 14.24 27.80 -3.90
N GLN A 275 14.87 26.69 -3.47
CA GLN A 275 15.99 26.07 -4.18
C GLN A 275 15.60 25.53 -5.56
N MET A 276 14.33 25.17 -5.78
CA MET A 276 13.85 24.66 -7.07
C MET A 276 12.35 24.86 -7.28
N SER A 277 11.91 24.81 -8.53
CA SER A 277 10.48 24.87 -8.86
C SER A 277 9.71 23.65 -8.35
N VAL A 278 8.39 23.79 -8.13
CA VAL A 278 7.50 22.67 -7.76
C VAL A 278 7.60 21.50 -8.75
N GLN A 279 7.66 21.79 -10.05
CA GLN A 279 7.77 20.75 -11.09
C GLN A 279 9.09 19.97 -10.99
N GLU A 280 10.19 20.65 -10.66
CA GLU A 280 11.49 20.01 -10.42
C GLU A 280 11.46 19.17 -9.15
N ALA A 281 10.85 19.70 -8.08
CA ALA A 281 10.70 18.99 -6.82
C ALA A 281 9.88 17.70 -6.98
N VAL A 282 8.78 17.74 -7.75
CA VAL A 282 8.01 16.53 -8.09
C VAL A 282 8.86 15.54 -8.88
N ARG A 283 9.61 16.00 -9.89
CA ARG A 283 10.48 15.11 -10.68
C ARG A 283 11.56 14.46 -9.80
N ARG A 284 12.18 15.24 -8.90
CA ARG A 284 13.20 14.75 -7.97
C ARG A 284 12.61 13.74 -6.98
N ALA A 285 11.43 14.01 -6.42
CA ALA A 285 10.76 13.08 -5.51
C ALA A 285 10.45 11.72 -6.16
N MET A 286 10.19 11.71 -7.47
CA MET A 286 9.91 10.49 -8.26
C MET A 286 11.16 9.86 -8.91
N ARG A 287 12.36 10.31 -8.55
CA ARG A 287 13.61 9.88 -9.19
C ARG A 287 14.11 8.52 -8.70
N GLY A 288 13.71 8.08 -7.51
CA GLY A 288 14.17 6.83 -6.93
C GLY A 288 15.68 6.77 -6.66
N LEU A 289 16.29 5.63 -6.99
CA LEU A 289 17.72 5.33 -6.79
C LEU A 289 18.66 6.03 -7.76
N ASP A 290 18.15 6.82 -8.68
CA ASP A 290 18.95 7.40 -9.75
C ASP A 290 19.81 8.58 -9.27
N LEU A 291 20.44 8.49 -8.10
CA LEU A 291 21.37 9.48 -7.53
C LEU A 291 22.82 9.16 -7.94
N GLY A 292 23.16 9.15 -9.25
CA GLY A 292 24.57 8.91 -9.62
C GLY A 292 24.94 8.81 -11.09
N GLY A 293 24.26 9.53 -11.99
CA GLY A 293 24.61 9.60 -13.41
C GLY A 293 25.10 10.97 -13.86
N GLU A 294 26.07 11.57 -13.15
CA GLU A 294 26.96 12.64 -13.67
C GLU A 294 28.39 12.44 -13.17
#